data_AF-A0A553AMM0-F1
#
_entry.id   AF-A0A553AMM0-F1
#
_cell.length_a   1.000
_cell.length_b   1.000
_cell.length_c   1.000
_cell.angle_alpha   90.00
_cell.angle_beta   90.00
_cell.angle_gamma   90.00
#
_symmetry.space_group_name_H-M   'P 1'
#
loop_
_entity.id
_entity.type
_entity.pdbx_description
1 polymer ?
#
loop_
_entity_poly.entity_id
_entity_poly.type
_entity_poly.pdbx_seq_one_letter_code
_entity_poly.pdbx_strand_id
1 'polypeptide(L)'
;MLIKQAREQCPTCDPQDILKKMTDPCAMLNRGKGSGPYRGGSDTEMGKPVGDGKDSHHMPAKANYPTWKSTTPKSVYGKWPAIQMDAKDHGSTFSNGRNPLSGAYARAQKYAFKEYGYLAAFALDVAEIKLKFGNKYDEALKEAAAYAACVAAFPDKYKWKDTGGNRRGRR
;
A
#
# COMPACT_ATOMS: atom_id res chain seq x y z
N MET A 1 -14.10 12.36 -2.62
CA MET A 1 -14.03 13.51 -1.69
C MET A 1 -12.88 14.47 -2.03
N LEU A 2 -11.65 13.98 -2.28
CA LEU A 2 -10.47 14.77 -2.72
C LEU A 2 -10.71 15.71 -3.91
N ILE A 3 -11.34 15.21 -4.99
CA ILE A 3 -11.60 15.99 -6.20
C ILE A 3 -12.56 17.16 -5.94
N LYS A 4 -13.51 17.00 -5.01
CA LYS A 4 -14.53 18.01 -4.73
C LYS A 4 -13.94 19.18 -3.94
N GLN A 5 -13.18 18.89 -2.87
CA GLN A 5 -12.45 19.92 -2.10
C GLN A 5 -11.40 20.66 -2.95
N ALA A 6 -10.68 19.95 -3.83
CA ALA A 6 -9.71 20.58 -4.72
C ALA A 6 -10.37 21.51 -5.76
N ARG A 7 -11.54 21.14 -6.29
CA ARG A 7 -12.32 21.96 -7.24
C ARG A 7 -12.98 23.17 -6.58
N GLU A 8 -13.37 23.08 -5.30
CA GLU A 8 -13.91 24.22 -4.54
C GLU A 8 -12.84 25.30 -4.28
N GLN A 9 -11.58 24.89 -4.08
CA GLN A 9 -10.46 25.83 -3.85
C GLN A 9 -9.87 26.41 -5.13
N CYS A 10 -10.00 25.71 -6.27
CA CYS A 10 -9.62 26.25 -7.57
C CYS A 10 -10.49 25.61 -8.68
N PRO A 11 -11.57 26.29 -9.09
CA PRO A 11 -12.53 25.76 -10.08
C PRO A 11 -11.90 25.46 -11.44
N THR A 12 -10.79 26.13 -11.76
CA THR A 12 -10.06 26.04 -13.04
C THR A 12 -8.80 25.18 -12.96
N CYS A 13 -8.42 24.70 -11.77
CA CYS A 13 -7.24 23.85 -11.63
C CYS A 13 -7.59 22.40 -11.94
N ASP A 14 -6.72 21.71 -12.69
CA ASP A 14 -6.73 20.25 -12.70
C ASP A 14 -6.37 19.76 -11.27
N PRO A 15 -7.25 19.01 -10.59
CA PRO A 15 -6.95 18.43 -9.28
C PRO A 15 -5.65 17.63 -9.27
N GLN A 16 -5.27 17.00 -10.38
CA GLN A 16 -3.98 16.31 -10.49
C GLN A 16 -2.80 17.28 -10.39
N ASP A 17 -2.91 18.48 -10.94
CA ASP A 17 -1.83 19.48 -10.89
C ASP A 17 -1.67 20.09 -9.50
N ILE A 18 -2.75 20.20 -8.74
CA ILE A 18 -2.68 20.53 -7.31
C ILE A 18 -1.96 19.43 -6.55
N LEU A 19 -2.36 18.17 -6.74
CA LEU A 19 -1.75 17.02 -6.04
C LEU A 19 -0.26 16.87 -6.36
N LYS A 20 0.17 17.08 -7.62
CA LYS A 20 1.59 17.04 -8.01
C LYS A 20 2.44 18.07 -7.25
N LYS A 21 1.87 19.25 -6.93
CA LYS A 21 2.55 20.31 -6.19
C LYS A 21 2.65 20.01 -4.69
N MET A 22 1.81 19.13 -4.15
CA MET A 22 1.87 18.74 -2.74
C MET A 22 3.16 17.97 -2.42
N THR A 23 3.67 18.19 -1.21
CA THR A 23 4.80 17.43 -0.67
C THR A 23 4.42 15.95 -0.46
N ASP A 24 3.20 15.70 0.01
CA ASP A 24 2.65 14.36 0.22
C ASP A 24 1.20 14.31 -0.32
N PRO A 25 0.99 13.93 -1.59
CA PRO A 25 -0.35 13.93 -2.20
C PRO A 25 -1.30 12.89 -1.58
N CYS A 26 -0.79 11.85 -0.92
CA CYS A 26 -1.61 10.80 -0.32
C CYS A 26 -1.77 10.94 1.20
N ALA A 27 -1.35 12.07 1.79
CA ALA A 27 -1.42 12.29 3.22
C ALA A 27 -2.82 12.05 3.83
N MET A 28 -3.88 12.42 3.10
CA MET A 28 -5.26 12.25 3.55
C MET A 28 -5.73 10.79 3.59
N LEU A 29 -4.97 9.88 2.96
CA LEU A 29 -5.21 8.45 2.89
C LEU A 29 -4.22 7.65 3.77
N ASN A 30 -3.29 8.32 4.46
CA ASN A 30 -2.34 7.66 5.37
C ASN A 30 -3.07 6.87 6.47
N ARG A 31 -4.24 7.35 6.90
CA ARG A 31 -5.05 6.69 7.92
C ARG A 31 -6.51 6.65 7.47
N GLY A 32 -7.00 5.44 7.26
CA GLY A 32 -8.41 5.17 6.99
C GLY A 32 -9.37 5.87 7.95
N LYS A 33 -10.55 6.23 7.45
CA LYS A 33 -11.61 6.93 8.18
C LYS A 33 -12.94 6.17 8.17
N GLY A 34 -12.94 4.93 7.67
CA GLY A 34 -14.09 4.05 7.62
C GLY A 34 -14.58 3.66 9.01
N SER A 35 -15.73 2.98 9.08
CA SER A 35 -16.38 2.62 10.34
C SER A 35 -15.98 1.25 10.88
N GLY A 36 -15.13 0.50 10.17
CA GLY A 36 -14.69 -0.84 10.58
C GLY A 36 -13.83 -0.85 11.87
N PRO A 37 -13.57 -2.02 12.46
CA PRO A 37 -12.67 -2.13 13.62
C PRO A 37 -11.18 -2.07 13.25
N TYR A 38 -10.86 -2.25 11.97
CA TYR A 38 -9.52 -2.15 11.40
C TYR A 38 -9.44 -0.96 10.44
N ARG A 39 -8.22 -0.53 10.16
CA ARG A 39 -7.91 0.55 9.22
C ARG A 39 -6.94 0.08 8.15
N GLY A 40 -6.99 0.73 6.99
CA GLY A 40 -5.95 0.68 5.96
C GLY A 40 -5.30 2.03 5.74
N GLY A 41 -4.08 2.04 5.20
CA GLY A 41 -3.33 3.26 4.93
C GLY A 41 -1.83 3.04 4.90
N SER A 42 -1.07 4.00 5.41
CA SER A 42 0.39 3.89 5.51
C SER A 42 0.80 3.05 6.70
N ASP A 43 1.86 2.26 6.54
CA ASP A 43 2.45 1.41 7.59
C ASP A 43 2.67 2.15 8.92
N THR A 44 3.21 3.37 8.88
CA THR A 44 3.41 4.17 10.11
C THR A 44 2.12 4.46 10.84
N GLU A 45 1.02 4.70 10.14
CA GLU A 45 -0.28 4.97 10.77
C GLU A 45 -1.01 3.68 11.14
N MET A 46 -0.80 2.58 10.43
CA MET A 46 -1.38 1.28 10.77
C MET A 46 -0.74 0.68 12.02
N GLY A 47 0.50 1.06 12.36
CA GLY A 47 1.13 0.73 13.64
C GLY A 47 0.65 1.57 14.83
N LYS A 48 -0.39 2.40 14.68
CA LYS A 48 -0.91 3.30 15.73
C LYS A 48 -2.40 3.06 16.03
N PRO A 49 -2.85 3.33 17.28
CA PRO A 49 -2.03 3.62 18.45
C PRO A 49 -1.22 2.41 18.89
N VAL A 50 -0.05 2.64 19.48
CA VAL A 50 0.80 1.55 19.97
C VAL A 50 0.11 0.87 21.15
N GLY A 51 0.16 -0.46 21.20
CA GLY A 51 -0.35 -1.26 22.31
C GLY A 51 -1.86 -1.54 22.25
N ASP A 52 -2.51 -1.35 21.11
CA ASP A 52 -3.94 -1.64 20.92
C ASP A 52 -4.23 -3.09 20.50
N GLY A 53 -3.21 -3.95 20.55
CA GLY A 53 -3.27 -5.36 20.17
C GLY A 53 -3.31 -5.62 18.67
N LYS A 54 -3.16 -4.59 17.82
CA LYS A 54 -3.14 -4.73 16.36
C LYS A 54 -1.73 -4.57 15.82
N ASP A 55 -1.45 -5.32 14.77
CA ASP A 55 -0.22 -5.23 14.00
C ASP A 55 -0.45 -4.46 12.70
N SER A 56 0.60 -3.77 12.24
CA SER A 56 0.68 -3.24 10.88
C SER A 56 1.11 -4.34 9.92
N HIS A 57 0.21 -4.76 9.03
CA HIS A 57 0.48 -5.74 8.00
C HIS A 57 0.83 -5.06 6.67
N HIS A 58 2.11 -5.10 6.28
CA HIS A 58 2.56 -4.52 5.00
C HIS A 58 2.02 -5.28 3.79
N MET A 59 1.58 -4.52 2.77
CA MET A 59 1.11 -5.06 1.51
C MET A 59 1.74 -4.31 0.32
N PRO A 60 2.65 -4.90 -0.47
CA PRO A 60 3.39 -6.16 -0.27
C PRO A 60 4.17 -6.26 1.04
N ALA A 61 4.65 -7.46 1.35
CA ALA A 61 5.59 -7.66 2.44
C ALA A 61 6.84 -6.78 2.27
N LYS A 62 7.28 -6.17 3.37
CA LYS A 62 8.40 -5.23 3.44
C LYS A 62 9.71 -5.72 2.78
N ALA A 63 10.01 -7.01 2.87
CA ALA A 63 11.21 -7.59 2.26
C ALA A 63 11.15 -7.73 0.72
N ASN A 64 9.97 -7.54 0.12
CA ASN A 64 9.73 -7.76 -1.30
C ASN A 64 9.76 -6.48 -2.14
N TYR A 65 9.89 -5.31 -1.49
CA TYR A 65 10.13 -4.06 -2.21
C TYR A 65 11.56 -4.04 -2.79
N PRO A 66 11.72 -3.83 -4.12
CA PRO A 66 13.01 -3.90 -4.80
C PRO A 66 14.11 -2.97 -4.24
N THR A 67 13.71 -1.85 -3.62
CA THR A 67 14.62 -0.81 -3.15
C THR A 67 14.72 -0.71 -1.63
N TRP A 68 14.09 -1.63 -0.87
CA TRP A 68 13.84 -1.49 0.57
C TRP A 68 15.05 -1.09 1.44
N LYS A 69 16.30 -1.46 1.07
CA LYS A 69 17.46 -1.29 1.97
C LYS A 69 18.63 -0.41 1.49
N SER A 70 18.84 -0.15 0.20
CA SER A 70 20.02 0.63 -0.25
C SER A 70 19.73 1.91 -1.02
N THR A 71 18.51 2.10 -1.52
CA THR A 71 18.18 3.23 -2.42
C THR A 71 16.89 3.96 -2.05
N THR A 72 16.15 3.49 -1.05
CA THR A 72 14.91 4.11 -0.60
C THR A 72 15.24 5.25 0.38
N PRO A 73 14.87 6.51 0.10
CA PRO A 73 15.07 7.60 1.04
C PRO A 73 14.28 7.37 2.34
N LYS A 74 14.85 7.76 3.48
CA LYS A 74 14.16 7.69 4.78
C LYS A 74 12.80 8.39 4.76
N SER A 75 12.63 9.41 3.92
CA SER A 75 11.36 10.17 3.77
C SER A 75 10.18 9.33 3.27
N VAL A 76 10.42 8.13 2.73
CA VAL A 76 9.35 7.21 2.30
C VAL A 76 9.25 5.97 3.19
N TYR A 77 10.07 5.88 4.25
CA TYR A 77 9.95 4.80 5.23
C TYR A 77 8.59 4.90 5.92
N GLY A 78 7.91 3.77 6.05
CA GLY A 78 6.59 3.71 6.67
C GLY A 78 5.45 4.31 5.82
N LYS A 79 5.73 4.75 4.59
CA LYS A 79 4.71 5.17 3.62
C LYS A 79 4.22 4.03 2.74
N TRP A 80 4.59 2.80 3.06
CA TRP A 80 4.14 1.62 2.31
C TRP A 80 2.73 1.25 2.73
N PRO A 81 1.86 0.82 1.79
CA PRO A 81 0.51 0.42 2.14
C PRO A 81 0.48 -0.76 3.11
N ALA A 82 -0.45 -0.67 4.04
CA ALA A 82 -0.66 -1.64 5.09
C ALA A 82 -2.13 -1.65 5.55
N ILE A 83 -2.49 -2.69 6.29
CA ILE A 83 -3.71 -2.73 7.08
C ILE A 83 -3.40 -3.04 8.54
N GLN A 84 -4.27 -2.59 9.44
CA GLN A 84 -4.33 -3.12 10.79
C GLN A 84 -4.88 -4.55 10.75
N MET A 85 -4.25 -5.45 11.49
CA MET A 85 -4.66 -6.84 11.61
C MET A 85 -4.50 -7.31 13.05
N ASP A 86 -5.31 -8.27 13.51
CA ASP A 86 -5.04 -8.93 14.78
C ASP A 86 -3.68 -9.63 14.72
N ALA A 87 -2.89 -9.57 15.80
CA ALA A 87 -1.56 -10.19 15.83
C ALA A 87 -1.55 -11.69 15.49
N LYS A 88 -2.61 -12.42 15.89
CA LYS A 88 -2.76 -13.84 15.55
C LYS A 88 -2.98 -14.06 14.05
N ASP A 89 -3.85 -13.25 13.45
CA ASP A 89 -4.17 -13.35 12.03
C ASP A 89 -2.96 -12.94 11.19
N HIS A 90 -2.29 -11.85 11.58
CA HIS A 90 -1.03 -11.41 10.99
C HIS A 90 0.01 -12.55 11.04
N GLY A 91 0.10 -13.22 12.18
CA GLY A 91 0.86 -14.45 12.42
C GLY A 91 0.72 -15.51 11.32
N SER A 92 -0.49 -15.64 10.76
CA SER A 92 -0.89 -16.70 9.83
C SER A 92 -0.81 -16.35 8.35
N THR A 93 -0.50 -15.09 8.02
CA THR A 93 -0.28 -14.63 6.64
C THR A 93 1.05 -15.17 6.08
N PHE A 94 1.11 -15.40 4.78
CA PHE A 94 2.34 -15.83 4.10
C PHE A 94 3.40 -14.73 4.05
N SER A 95 2.99 -13.46 4.07
CA SER A 95 3.83 -12.27 4.07
C SER A 95 4.55 -12.02 5.41
N ASN A 96 4.09 -12.63 6.52
CA ASN A 96 4.76 -12.55 7.82
C ASN A 96 6.07 -13.38 7.90
N GLY A 97 6.31 -14.29 6.96
CA GLY A 97 7.60 -15.00 6.86
C GLY A 97 7.76 -16.24 7.76
N ARG A 98 6.78 -16.55 8.61
CA ARG A 98 6.84 -17.69 9.56
C ARG A 98 6.16 -18.97 9.06
N ASN A 99 5.58 -18.93 7.86
CA ASN A 99 4.91 -20.07 7.23
C ASN A 99 5.85 -20.82 6.27
N PRO A 100 5.76 -22.17 6.13
CA PRO A 100 6.51 -22.92 5.12
C PRO A 100 6.40 -22.39 3.68
N LEU A 101 5.26 -21.79 3.33
CA LEU A 101 5.00 -21.23 2.00
C LEU A 101 5.53 -19.79 1.83
N SER A 102 6.03 -19.15 2.90
CA SER A 102 6.46 -17.74 2.84
C SER A 102 7.53 -17.48 1.78
N GLY A 103 8.45 -18.44 1.57
CA GLY A 103 9.49 -18.33 0.54
C GLY A 103 8.91 -18.35 -0.87
N ALA A 104 7.92 -19.20 -1.15
CA ALA A 104 7.24 -19.25 -2.44
C ALA A 104 6.40 -17.99 -2.66
N TYR A 105 5.69 -17.55 -1.63
CA TYR A 105 4.87 -16.34 -1.66
C TYR A 105 5.73 -15.09 -1.90
N ALA A 106 6.89 -14.97 -1.23
CA ALA A 106 7.82 -13.87 -1.47
C ALA A 106 8.34 -13.84 -2.91
N ARG A 107 8.59 -15.01 -3.54
CA ARG A 107 8.93 -15.07 -4.97
C ARG A 107 7.78 -14.62 -5.86
N ALA A 108 6.55 -15.03 -5.55
CA ALA A 108 5.37 -14.59 -6.28
C ALA A 108 5.17 -13.08 -6.20
N GLN A 109 5.32 -12.47 -5.02
CA GLN A 109 5.23 -11.01 -4.86
C GLN A 109 6.33 -10.27 -5.64
N LYS A 110 7.58 -10.74 -5.58
CA LYS A 110 8.68 -10.15 -6.36
C LYS A 110 8.44 -10.24 -7.86
N TYR A 111 7.96 -11.40 -8.33
CA TYR A 111 7.62 -11.60 -9.73
C TYR A 111 6.47 -10.68 -10.17
N ALA A 112 5.38 -10.63 -9.39
CA ALA A 112 4.24 -9.77 -9.67
C ALA A 112 4.64 -8.29 -9.71
N PHE A 113 5.46 -7.85 -8.75
CA PHE A 113 5.99 -6.49 -8.73
C PHE A 113 6.79 -6.19 -10.01
N LYS A 114 7.70 -7.10 -10.39
CA LYS A 114 8.61 -6.89 -11.52
C LYS A 114 7.88 -6.85 -12.86
N GLU A 115 6.94 -7.77 -13.08
CA GLU A 115 6.31 -7.97 -14.39
C GLU A 115 5.02 -7.15 -14.57
N TYR A 116 4.29 -6.88 -13.49
CA TYR A 116 2.97 -6.24 -13.52
C TYR A 116 2.86 -5.01 -12.61
N GLY A 117 3.96 -4.62 -11.96
CA GLY A 117 4.03 -3.45 -11.12
C GLY A 117 3.55 -3.65 -9.69
N TYR A 118 3.69 -2.59 -8.90
CA TYR A 118 3.43 -2.55 -7.46
C TYR A 118 2.03 -3.05 -7.07
N LEU A 119 0.98 -2.61 -7.79
CA LEU A 119 -0.41 -2.96 -7.47
C LEU A 119 -0.70 -4.45 -7.65
N ALA A 120 -0.01 -5.13 -8.56
CA ALA A 120 -0.16 -6.57 -8.73
C ALA A 120 0.39 -7.35 -7.52
N ALA A 121 1.53 -6.91 -6.97
CA ALA A 121 2.07 -7.50 -5.75
C ALA A 121 1.17 -7.22 -4.53
N PHE A 122 0.58 -6.02 -4.45
CA PHE A 122 -0.41 -5.68 -3.42
C PHE A 122 -1.66 -6.58 -3.52
N ALA A 123 -2.15 -6.83 -4.73
CA ALA A 123 -3.33 -7.65 -4.97
C ALA A 123 -3.17 -9.11 -4.51
N LEU A 124 -1.94 -9.64 -4.49
CA LEU A 124 -1.67 -10.97 -3.92
C LEU A 124 -2.01 -11.02 -2.43
N ASP A 125 -1.64 -10.00 -1.65
CA ASP A 125 -2.00 -9.95 -0.22
C ASP A 125 -3.50 -9.74 -0.04
N VAL A 126 -4.14 -8.91 -0.87
CA VAL A 126 -5.61 -8.76 -0.82
C VAL A 126 -6.30 -10.11 -1.01
N ALA A 127 -5.89 -10.88 -2.03
CA ALA A 127 -6.46 -12.18 -2.32
C ALA A 127 -6.22 -13.18 -1.19
N GLU A 128 -5.02 -13.19 -0.62
CA GLU A 128 -4.65 -14.10 0.47
C GLU A 128 -5.41 -13.80 1.76
N ILE A 129 -5.50 -12.53 2.14
CA ILE A 129 -6.24 -12.07 3.32
C ILE A 129 -7.73 -12.41 3.16
N LYS A 130 -8.30 -12.17 1.98
CA LYS A 130 -9.69 -12.54 1.66
C LYS A 130 -9.93 -14.05 1.75
N LEU A 131 -9.00 -14.85 1.22
CA LEU A 131 -9.09 -16.31 1.27
C LEU A 131 -9.04 -16.84 2.71
N LYS A 132 -8.21 -16.25 3.57
CA LYS A 132 -8.02 -16.69 4.95
C LYS A 132 -9.09 -16.21 5.92
N PHE A 133 -9.54 -14.96 5.77
CA PHE A 133 -10.32 -14.25 6.80
C PHE A 133 -11.68 -13.76 6.30
N GLY A 134 -12.05 -14.09 5.06
CA GLY A 134 -13.30 -13.66 4.46
C GLY A 134 -13.41 -12.14 4.45
N ASN A 135 -14.49 -11.62 5.05
CA ASN A 135 -14.79 -10.19 5.01
C ASN A 135 -14.28 -9.39 6.22
N LYS A 136 -13.53 -10.02 7.15
CA LYS A 136 -13.10 -9.40 8.42
C LYS A 136 -12.33 -8.09 8.21
N TYR A 137 -11.53 -8.01 7.15
CA TYR A 137 -10.63 -6.89 6.86
C TYR A 137 -11.10 -6.00 5.70
N ASP A 138 -12.34 -6.14 5.23
CA ASP A 138 -12.80 -5.50 3.99
C ASP A 138 -12.67 -3.98 3.96
N GLU A 139 -13.06 -3.33 5.05
CA GLU A 139 -12.96 -1.87 5.14
C GLU A 139 -11.50 -1.44 5.11
N ALA A 140 -10.64 -2.11 5.87
CA ALA A 140 -9.20 -1.84 5.87
C ALA A 140 -8.56 -2.11 4.50
N LEU A 141 -8.95 -3.19 3.81
CA LEU A 141 -8.46 -3.53 2.48
C LEU A 141 -8.87 -2.47 1.45
N LYS A 142 -10.10 -1.94 1.51
CA LYS A 142 -10.55 -0.84 0.65
C LYS A 142 -9.75 0.43 0.89
N GLU A 143 -9.51 0.79 2.15
CA GLU A 143 -8.72 1.97 2.52
C GLU A 143 -7.26 1.84 2.08
N ALA A 144 -6.65 0.67 2.31
CA ALA A 144 -5.30 0.37 1.87
C ALA A 144 -5.19 0.37 0.34
N ALA A 145 -6.20 -0.13 -0.38
CA ALA A 145 -6.24 -0.08 -1.84
C ALA A 145 -6.33 1.36 -2.37
N ALA A 146 -7.14 2.22 -1.73
CA ALA A 146 -7.19 3.64 -2.08
C ALA A 146 -5.85 4.33 -1.85
N TYR A 147 -5.19 4.05 -0.72
CA TYR A 147 -3.85 4.56 -0.42
C TYR A 147 -2.82 4.03 -1.44
N ALA A 148 -2.80 2.72 -1.69
CA ALA A 148 -1.91 2.06 -2.66
C ALA A 148 -2.06 2.61 -4.09
N ALA A 149 -3.29 2.88 -4.53
CA ALA A 149 -3.56 3.48 -5.83
C ALA A 149 -3.08 4.94 -5.90
N CYS A 150 -3.34 5.74 -4.85
CA CYS A 150 -2.83 7.11 -4.78
C CYS A 150 -1.31 7.11 -4.83
N VAL A 151 -0.70 6.29 -3.99
CA VAL A 151 0.73 6.05 -3.92
C VAL A 151 1.20 5.76 -5.34
N ALA A 152 0.77 4.67 -5.99
CA ALA A 152 1.16 4.28 -7.35
C ALA A 152 1.08 5.40 -8.42
N ALA A 153 0.16 6.36 -8.27
CA ALA A 153 0.02 7.50 -9.18
C ALA A 153 1.15 8.55 -9.06
N PHE A 154 1.98 8.52 -8.01
CA PHE A 154 3.07 9.47 -7.76
C PHE A 154 4.44 8.79 -7.55
N PRO A 155 4.95 8.01 -8.54
CA PRO A 155 6.22 7.27 -8.43
C PRO A 155 7.40 8.11 -7.95
N ASP A 156 7.51 9.35 -8.44
CA ASP A 156 8.63 10.22 -8.10
C ASP A 156 8.63 10.73 -6.66
N LYS A 157 7.46 10.78 -6.02
CA LYS A 157 7.28 11.25 -4.63
C LYS A 157 7.61 10.15 -3.62
N TYR A 158 7.30 8.91 -3.97
CA TYR A 158 7.48 7.76 -3.08
C TYR A 158 8.59 6.80 -3.53
N LYS A 159 9.28 7.14 -4.63
CA LYS A 159 10.56 6.55 -5.06
C LYS A 159 10.52 5.05 -5.33
N TRP A 160 9.40 4.48 -5.77
CA TRP A 160 9.50 3.23 -6.53
C TRP A 160 9.95 3.58 -7.96
N LYS A 161 11.05 3.00 -8.39
CA LYS A 161 11.28 2.86 -9.82
C LYS A 161 10.32 1.76 -10.28
N ASP A 162 9.26 2.14 -10.99
CA ASP A 162 8.53 1.16 -11.77
C ASP A 162 9.53 0.59 -12.80
N THR A 163 10.00 -0.63 -12.54
CA THR A 163 10.94 -1.30 -13.43
C THR A 163 10.22 -2.00 -14.58
N GLY A 164 8.89 -1.97 -14.65
CA GLY A 164 8.10 -2.83 -15.52
C GLY A 164 6.78 -2.22 -15.94
N GLY A 165 6.84 -1.29 -16.91
CA GLY A 165 5.62 -0.68 -17.45
C GLY A 165 5.74 0.02 -18.80
N ASN A 166 6.83 -0.13 -19.57
CA ASN A 166 6.84 0.30 -20.98
C ASN A 166 7.88 -0.45 -21.82
N ARG A 167 7.55 -1.65 -22.31
CA ARG A 167 8.25 -2.33 -23.41
C ARG A 167 7.30 -2.75 -24.54
N ARG A 168 6.16 -2.06 -24.69
CA ARG A 168 5.25 -2.23 -25.83
C ARG A 168 4.92 -0.87 -26.42
N GLY A 169 5.91 -0.27 -27.09
CA GLY A 169 5.75 1.04 -27.72
C GLY A 169 6.95 1.50 -28.55
N ARG A 170 7.84 0.58 -28.95
CA ARG A 170 8.84 0.84 -30.00
C ARG A 170 8.64 -0.21 -31.10
N ARG A 171 7.78 0.14 -32.04
CA ARG A 171 7.90 -0.25 -33.44
C ARG A 171 8.18 1.03 -34.21
#